data_AF-A0A956W564-F1
#
_entry.id   AF-A0A956W564-F1
#
_cell.length_a   1.000
_cell.length_b   1.000
_cell.length_c   1.000
_cell.angle_alpha   90.00
_cell.angle_beta   90.00
_cell.angle_gamma   90.00
#
_symmetry.space_group_name_H-M   'P 1'
#
loop_
_entity.id
_entity.type
_entity.pdbx_description
1 polymer ?
#
loop_
_entity_poly.entity_id
_entity_poly.type
_entity_poly.pdbx_seq_one_letter_code
_entity_poly.pdbx_strand_id
1 'polypeptide(L)'
;SGASYGGARAGVVSYHGHGGRKDEAKIDAERFFRAVDRAVLEHHSRPSGLPLMVAALSENHHLFLQISHNPFVMADGPLINPDAIPIEELREAAWAVVEPQYQARLAARAEEFTLAQSRGLGSSDLQEVAEAAAAGRVATVLLESGRQIPGHIDGSTGRIEAADLNHPEVDDLLDDLAELVEKMGGEVLVVPPERMPGETGLAATYRY
;
A
#
# COMPACT_ATOMS: atom_id res chain seq x y z
N SER A 1 83.31 19.63 28.24
CA SER A 1 83.24 21.10 28.25
C SER A 1 82.69 21.71 26.97
N GLY A 2 81.41 21.51 26.59
CA GLY A 2 80.67 22.38 25.64
C GLY A 2 80.70 21.99 24.15
N ALA A 3 79.52 21.68 23.60
CA ALA A 3 79.30 21.14 22.25
C ALA A 3 78.79 22.17 21.22
N SER A 4 78.84 21.72 19.97
CA SER A 4 78.72 22.40 18.68
C SER A 4 77.29 22.60 18.15
N TYR A 5 77.10 23.73 17.46
CA TYR A 5 76.24 24.09 16.32
C TYR A 5 74.94 23.31 15.99
N GLY A 6 73.83 24.07 16.00
CA GLY A 6 73.05 24.45 14.81
C GLY A 6 72.52 23.36 13.86
N GLY A 7 71.20 23.19 13.84
CA GLY A 7 70.50 22.47 12.77
C GLY A 7 68.99 22.73 12.80
N ALA A 8 68.53 23.67 11.97
CA ALA A 8 67.11 23.84 11.67
C ALA A 8 66.58 22.60 10.91
N ARG A 9 65.45 22.04 11.35
CA ARG A 9 64.65 21.10 10.56
C ARG A 9 63.21 21.60 10.45
N ALA A 10 62.95 22.10 9.25
CA ALA A 10 61.75 21.90 8.43
C ALA A 10 60.54 21.22 9.09
N GLY A 11 59.46 22.01 9.19
CA GLY A 11 58.12 21.68 8.71
C GLY A 11 57.55 20.30 9.03
N VAL A 12 56.68 20.26 10.04
CA VAL A 12 55.52 19.36 10.01
C VAL A 12 54.29 20.25 9.94
N VAL A 13 53.81 20.46 8.71
CA VAL A 13 52.46 20.97 8.48
C VAL A 13 51.54 19.78 8.71
N SER A 14 50.86 19.77 9.84
CA SER A 14 49.77 18.84 10.11
C SER A 14 48.61 19.18 9.19
N TYR A 15 48.50 18.47 8.06
CA TYR A 15 47.32 18.55 7.19
C TYR A 15 46.15 17.81 7.88
N HIS A 16 45.09 18.54 8.18
CA HIS A 16 43.83 18.01 8.73
C HIS A 16 43.15 17.09 7.71
N GLY A 17 43.33 15.77 7.85
CA GLY A 17 42.70 14.72 7.02
C GLY A 17 41.28 14.33 7.44
N HIS A 18 40.44 15.28 7.89
CA HIS A 18 39.06 14.99 8.30
C HIS A 18 37.98 15.35 7.25
N GLY A 19 38.35 16.06 6.17
CA GLY A 19 37.44 16.36 5.05
C GLY A 19 37.33 15.22 4.02
N GLY A 20 38.45 14.83 3.39
CA GLY A 20 38.44 13.94 2.23
C GLY A 20 37.81 12.56 2.45
N ARG A 21 37.98 11.96 3.63
CA ARG A 21 37.44 10.61 3.92
C ARG A 21 35.92 10.58 4.04
N LYS A 22 35.30 11.66 4.52
CA LYS A 22 33.84 11.79 4.61
C LYS A 22 33.23 12.04 3.22
N ASP A 23 33.92 12.84 2.40
CA ASP A 23 33.50 13.14 1.03
C ASP A 23 33.57 11.90 0.14
N GLU A 24 34.64 11.10 0.24
CA GLU A 24 34.78 9.82 -0.47
C GLU A 24 33.68 8.82 -0.08
N ALA A 25 33.42 8.65 1.23
CA ALA A 25 32.38 7.75 1.71
C ALA A 25 30.98 8.14 1.19
N LYS A 26 30.69 9.43 1.09
CA LYS A 26 29.43 9.94 0.53
C LYS A 26 29.32 9.65 -0.97
N ILE A 27 30.38 9.88 -1.74
CA ILE A 27 30.42 9.59 -3.18
C ILE A 27 30.19 8.10 -3.44
N ASP A 28 30.82 7.23 -2.66
CA ASP A 28 30.66 5.78 -2.79
C ASP A 28 29.23 5.34 -2.45
N ALA A 29 28.62 5.90 -1.40
CA ALA A 29 27.23 5.65 -1.05
C ALA A 29 26.27 6.07 -2.18
N GLU A 30 26.47 7.26 -2.77
CA GLU A 30 25.66 7.73 -3.90
C GLU A 30 25.78 6.81 -5.12
N ARG A 31 27.00 6.35 -5.46
CA ARG A 31 27.20 5.41 -6.56
C ARG A 31 26.49 4.08 -6.31
N PHE A 32 26.59 3.56 -5.08
CA PHE A 32 25.90 2.35 -4.68
C PHE A 32 24.38 2.49 -4.82
N PHE A 33 23.79 3.54 -4.25
CA PHE A 33 22.35 3.77 -4.32
C PHE A 33 21.83 4.00 -5.74
N ARG A 34 22.59 4.64 -6.64
CA ARG A 34 22.21 4.75 -8.06
C ARG A 34 22.22 3.40 -8.78
N ALA A 35 23.13 2.51 -8.42
CA ALA A 35 23.16 1.16 -8.98
C ALA A 35 21.96 0.34 -8.48
N VAL A 36 21.65 0.43 -7.18
CA VAL A 36 20.48 -0.20 -6.56
C VAL A 36 19.19 0.32 -7.19
N ASP A 37 19.02 1.64 -7.30
CA ASP A 37 17.83 2.28 -7.89
C ASP A 37 17.54 1.74 -9.30
N ARG A 38 18.56 1.69 -10.15
CA ARG A 38 18.43 1.18 -11.53
C ARG A 38 18.05 -0.30 -11.55
N ALA A 39 18.74 -1.12 -10.78
CA ALA A 39 18.48 -2.56 -10.72
C ALA A 39 17.05 -2.83 -10.22
N VAL A 40 16.61 -2.15 -9.17
CA VAL A 40 15.26 -2.30 -8.63
C VAL A 40 14.21 -1.79 -9.61
N LEU A 41 14.43 -0.66 -10.25
CA LEU A 41 13.52 -0.13 -11.27
C LEU A 41 13.33 -1.09 -12.44
N GLU A 42 14.42 -1.64 -12.97
CA GLU A 42 14.40 -2.52 -14.15
C GLU A 42 13.83 -3.91 -13.84
N HIS A 43 14.21 -4.50 -12.70
CA HIS A 43 13.90 -5.90 -12.41
C HIS A 43 12.69 -6.11 -11.50
N HIS A 44 12.26 -5.09 -10.74
CA HIS A 44 11.17 -5.22 -9.78
C HIS A 44 10.05 -4.20 -10.01
N SER A 45 10.34 -2.91 -10.02
CA SER A 45 9.28 -1.89 -10.05
C SER A 45 8.55 -1.82 -11.39
N ARG A 46 9.25 -1.85 -12.53
CA ARG A 46 8.59 -1.86 -13.85
C ARG A 46 7.77 -3.13 -14.11
N PRO A 47 8.28 -4.35 -13.81
CA PRO A 47 7.49 -5.56 -13.98
C PRO A 47 6.27 -5.65 -13.05
N SER A 48 6.37 -5.18 -11.81
CA SER A 48 5.27 -5.28 -10.85
C SER A 48 4.24 -4.15 -10.96
N GLY A 49 4.68 -2.93 -11.27
CA GLY A 49 3.86 -1.73 -11.19
C GLY A 49 3.44 -1.34 -9.76
N LEU A 50 3.98 -2.01 -8.74
CA LEU A 50 3.61 -1.78 -7.34
C LEU A 50 4.43 -0.64 -6.72
N PRO A 51 3.86 0.10 -5.74
CA PRO A 51 4.62 1.04 -4.92
C PRO A 51 5.82 0.37 -4.24
N LEU A 52 6.93 1.09 -4.15
CA LEU A 52 8.19 0.66 -3.55
C LEU A 52 8.49 1.50 -2.30
N MET A 53 8.70 0.83 -1.17
CA MET A 53 9.04 1.47 0.10
C MET A 53 10.49 1.18 0.48
N VAL A 54 11.20 2.20 0.98
CA VAL A 54 12.60 2.06 1.43
C VAL A 54 12.64 2.02 2.95
N ALA A 55 13.13 0.92 3.51
CA ALA A 55 13.42 0.81 4.94
C ALA A 55 14.92 1.03 5.18
N ALA A 56 15.27 2.14 5.81
CA ALA A 56 16.66 2.49 6.09
C ALA A 56 16.74 3.55 7.20
N LEU A 57 17.92 3.69 7.82
CA LEU A 57 18.19 4.83 8.70
C LEU A 57 17.98 6.15 7.95
N SER A 58 17.54 7.19 8.67
CA SER A 58 17.13 8.48 8.09
C SER A 58 18.12 9.05 7.07
N GLU A 59 19.42 9.04 7.37
CA GLU A 59 20.44 9.58 6.45
C GLU A 59 20.47 8.86 5.10
N ASN A 60 20.38 7.53 5.11
CA ASN A 60 20.37 6.71 3.90
C ASN A 60 19.05 6.83 3.14
N HIS A 61 17.93 6.86 3.86
CA HIS A 61 16.60 7.05 3.27
C HIS A 61 16.53 8.36 2.48
N HIS A 62 16.87 9.48 3.12
CA HIS A 62 16.84 10.80 2.47
C HIS A 62 17.81 10.87 1.29
N LEU A 63 19.02 10.32 1.42
CA LEU A 63 19.99 10.30 0.34
C LEU A 63 19.49 9.48 -0.86
N PHE A 64 18.90 8.31 -0.61
CA PHE A 64 18.32 7.47 -1.66
C PHE A 64 17.20 8.20 -2.41
N LEU A 65 16.25 8.81 -1.69
CA LEU A 65 15.16 9.56 -2.30
C LEU A 65 15.65 10.74 -3.16
N GLN A 66 16.71 11.43 -2.76
CA GLN A 66 17.27 12.55 -3.52
C GLN A 66 17.87 12.15 -4.87
N ILE A 67 18.33 10.90 -5.01
CA ILE A 67 19.06 10.45 -6.20
C ILE A 67 18.30 9.41 -7.03
N SER A 68 17.24 8.82 -6.46
CA SER A 68 16.40 7.82 -7.12
C SER A 68 15.64 8.44 -8.29
N HIS A 69 15.57 7.71 -9.39
CA HIS A 69 14.74 8.05 -10.55
C HIS A 69 13.57 7.06 -10.72
N ASN A 70 13.32 6.24 -9.70
CA ASN A 70 12.28 5.24 -9.73
C ASN A 70 10.94 5.88 -9.33
N PRO A 71 9.98 6.02 -10.28
CA PRO A 71 8.72 6.72 -10.02
C PRO A 71 7.78 5.95 -9.08
N PHE A 72 8.11 4.70 -8.76
CA PHE A 72 7.33 3.86 -7.84
C PHE A 72 7.75 4.05 -6.39
N VAL A 73 8.86 4.75 -6.12
CA VAL A 73 9.35 4.96 -4.75
C VAL A 73 8.41 5.89 -3.99
N MET A 74 7.95 5.42 -2.83
CA MET A 74 7.18 6.20 -1.87
C MET A 74 8.08 7.23 -1.17
N ALA A 75 7.52 8.41 -0.89
CA ALA A 75 8.24 9.47 -0.18
C ALA A 75 8.52 9.12 1.30
N ASP A 76 7.65 8.30 1.89
CA ASP A 76 7.77 7.84 3.27
C ASP A 76 8.12 6.35 3.33
N GLY A 77 8.89 5.97 4.34
CA GLY A 77 9.29 4.59 4.61
C GLY A 77 9.79 4.41 6.04
N PRO A 78 9.95 3.15 6.51
CA PRO A 78 10.41 2.87 7.86
C PRO A 78 11.83 3.38 8.08
N LEU A 79 11.99 4.37 8.97
CA LEU A 79 13.29 4.98 9.28
C LEU A 79 14.10 4.17 10.31
N ILE A 80 14.32 2.89 10.00
CA ILE A 80 14.90 1.89 10.89
C ILE A 80 16.01 1.11 10.17
N ASN A 81 16.88 0.44 10.92
CA ASN A 81 17.80 -0.52 10.33
C ASN A 81 17.06 -1.85 10.12
N PRO A 82 16.75 -2.26 8.86
CA PRO A 82 15.99 -3.48 8.61
C PRO A 82 16.73 -4.75 9.08
N ASP A 83 18.06 -4.74 9.14
CA ASP A 83 18.86 -5.88 9.61
C ASP A 83 18.84 -6.04 11.14
N ALA A 84 18.37 -5.02 11.86
CA ALA A 84 18.38 -5.00 13.32
C ALA A 84 17.06 -5.49 13.95
N ILE A 85 16.05 -5.79 13.13
CA ILE A 85 14.73 -6.20 13.60
C ILE A 85 14.22 -7.45 12.88
N PRO A 86 13.32 -8.23 13.51
CA PRO A 86 12.59 -9.31 12.85
C PRO A 86 11.72 -8.80 11.68
N ILE A 87 11.44 -9.70 10.74
CA ILE A 87 10.61 -9.40 9.56
C ILE A 87 9.18 -8.99 9.94
N GLU A 88 8.63 -9.54 11.02
CA GLU A 88 7.32 -9.18 11.56
C GLU A 88 7.27 -7.72 12.02
N GLU A 89 8.30 -7.25 12.74
CA GLU A 89 8.40 -5.86 13.18
C GLU A 89 8.60 -4.91 11.99
N LEU A 90 9.35 -5.34 10.97
CA LEU A 90 9.51 -4.57 9.73
C LEU A 90 8.18 -4.42 8.98
N ARG A 91 7.37 -5.50 8.94
CA ARG A 91 6.03 -5.48 8.36
C ARG A 91 5.11 -4.51 9.10
N GLU A 92 5.11 -4.51 10.42
CA GLU A 92 4.32 -3.57 11.21
C GLU A 92 4.75 -2.12 10.98
N ALA A 93 6.06 -1.85 10.93
CA ALA A 93 6.58 -0.53 10.64
C ALA A 93 6.22 -0.06 9.22
N ALA A 94 6.29 -0.94 8.23
CA ALA A 94 5.85 -0.64 6.86
C ALA A 94 4.34 -0.37 6.80
N TRP A 95 3.53 -1.16 7.51
CA TRP A 95 2.08 -0.95 7.59
C TRP A 95 1.75 0.42 8.18
N ALA A 96 2.41 0.83 9.25
CA ALA A 96 2.18 2.13 9.87
C ALA A 96 2.41 3.33 8.93
N VAL A 97 3.23 3.16 7.88
CA VAL A 97 3.45 4.17 6.84
C VAL A 97 2.32 4.19 5.81
N VAL A 98 1.84 3.02 5.36
CA VAL A 98 0.80 2.91 4.33
C VAL A 98 -0.60 3.16 4.90
N GLU A 99 -0.81 2.74 6.14
CA GLU A 99 -2.12 2.67 6.78
C GLU A 99 -2.92 3.98 6.71
N PRO A 100 -2.35 5.17 7.00
CA PRO A 100 -3.10 6.42 6.89
C PRO A 100 -3.64 6.69 5.48
N GLN A 101 -2.87 6.37 4.44
CA GLN A 101 -3.29 6.57 3.05
C GLN A 101 -4.36 5.56 2.64
N TYR A 102 -4.19 4.30 3.08
CA TYR A 102 -5.19 3.25 2.89
C TYR A 102 -6.53 3.64 3.55
N GLN A 103 -6.48 4.09 4.80
CA GLN A 103 -7.65 4.54 5.54
C GLN A 103 -8.33 5.76 4.91
N ALA A 104 -7.55 6.73 4.42
CA ALA A 104 -8.10 7.88 3.70
C ALA A 104 -8.80 7.46 2.40
N ARG A 105 -8.24 6.48 1.66
CA ARG A 105 -8.87 5.94 0.46
C ARG A 105 -10.19 5.24 0.77
N LEU A 106 -10.25 4.44 1.84
CA LEU A 106 -11.50 3.80 2.27
C LEU A 106 -12.56 4.83 2.69
N ALA A 107 -12.17 5.85 3.44
CA ALA A 107 -13.08 6.93 3.83
C ALA A 107 -13.65 7.65 2.60
N ALA A 108 -12.83 7.96 1.60
CA ALA A 108 -13.29 8.57 0.35
C ALA A 108 -14.31 7.69 -0.39
N ARG A 109 -14.11 6.36 -0.43
CA ARG A 109 -15.09 5.42 -1.01
C ARG A 109 -16.42 5.41 -0.25
N ALA A 110 -16.38 5.46 1.08
CA ALA A 110 -17.60 5.55 1.90
C ALA A 110 -18.36 6.87 1.68
N GLU A 111 -17.64 7.98 1.50
CA GLU A 111 -18.22 9.28 1.14
C GLU A 111 -18.84 9.25 -0.27
N GLU A 112 -18.15 8.66 -1.25
CA GLU A 112 -18.67 8.45 -2.61
C GLU A 112 -19.98 7.67 -2.59
N PHE A 113 -20.04 6.59 -1.81
CA PHE A 113 -21.27 5.83 -1.61
C PHE A 113 -22.38 6.68 -0.99
N THR A 114 -22.10 7.40 0.10
CA THR A 114 -23.08 8.25 0.77
C THR A 114 -23.68 9.28 -0.19
N LEU A 115 -22.83 9.88 -1.04
CA LEU A 115 -23.28 10.82 -2.07
C LEU A 115 -24.11 10.13 -3.15
N ALA A 116 -23.69 8.95 -3.62
CA ALA A 116 -24.41 8.20 -4.64
C ALA A 116 -25.80 7.77 -4.14
N GLN A 117 -25.90 7.26 -2.92
CA GLN A 117 -27.17 6.91 -2.26
C GLN A 117 -28.10 8.12 -2.18
N SER A 118 -27.59 9.30 -1.79
CA SER A 118 -28.39 10.54 -1.73
C SER A 118 -28.98 10.97 -3.09
N ARG A 119 -28.40 10.47 -4.19
CA ARG A 119 -28.81 10.74 -5.57
C ARG A 119 -29.63 9.58 -6.19
N GLY A 120 -29.92 8.51 -5.43
CA GLY A 120 -30.57 7.31 -5.95
C GLY A 120 -29.66 6.45 -6.85
N LEU A 121 -28.35 6.67 -6.80
CA LEU A 121 -27.32 5.96 -7.57
C LEU A 121 -26.49 5.03 -6.67
N GLY A 122 -27.05 4.60 -5.54
CA GLY A 122 -26.41 3.63 -4.66
C GLY A 122 -27.40 3.02 -3.69
N SER A 123 -27.11 1.80 -3.25
CA SER A 123 -27.91 1.07 -2.26
C SER A 123 -27.02 0.22 -1.37
N SER A 124 -27.50 -0.05 -0.16
CA SER A 124 -26.93 -1.01 0.79
C SER A 124 -27.88 -2.18 1.05
N ASP A 125 -29.01 -2.26 0.33
CA ASP A 125 -29.92 -3.39 0.38
C ASP A 125 -29.41 -4.52 -0.52
N LEU A 126 -29.29 -5.72 0.05
CA LEU A 126 -28.68 -6.86 -0.62
C LEU A 126 -29.47 -7.29 -1.86
N GLN A 127 -30.80 -7.29 -1.80
CA GLN A 127 -31.64 -7.71 -2.93
C GLN A 127 -31.57 -6.68 -4.05
N GLU A 128 -31.67 -5.39 -3.74
CA GLU A 128 -31.54 -4.32 -4.74
C GLU A 128 -30.17 -4.32 -5.42
N VAL A 129 -29.10 -4.54 -4.64
CA VAL A 129 -27.73 -4.56 -5.17
C VAL A 129 -27.49 -5.82 -6.00
N ALA A 130 -27.98 -6.99 -5.60
CA ALA A 130 -27.87 -8.22 -6.37
C ALA A 130 -28.56 -8.11 -7.74
N GLU A 131 -29.79 -7.57 -7.79
CA GLU A 131 -30.50 -7.29 -9.05
C GLU A 131 -29.77 -6.27 -9.92
N ALA A 132 -29.22 -5.21 -9.31
CA ALA A 132 -28.41 -4.23 -10.02
C ALA A 132 -27.10 -4.83 -10.56
N ALA A 133 -26.47 -5.75 -9.82
CA ALA A 133 -25.27 -6.46 -10.23
C ALA A 133 -25.55 -7.37 -11.43
N ALA A 134 -26.60 -8.19 -11.38
CA ALA A 134 -27.03 -9.04 -12.49
C ALA A 134 -27.36 -8.23 -13.76
N ALA A 135 -27.91 -7.03 -13.59
CA ALA A 135 -28.15 -6.09 -14.68
C ALA A 135 -26.89 -5.32 -15.16
N GLY A 136 -25.73 -5.53 -14.55
CA GLY A 136 -24.47 -4.85 -14.89
C GLY A 136 -24.45 -3.35 -14.56
N ARG A 137 -25.29 -2.91 -13.61
CA ARG A 137 -25.42 -1.50 -13.20
C ARG A 137 -24.47 -1.12 -12.07
N VAL A 138 -23.95 -2.08 -11.32
CA VAL A 138 -23.00 -1.81 -10.22
C VAL A 138 -21.67 -1.30 -10.79
N ALA A 139 -21.23 -0.14 -10.30
CA ALA A 139 -19.93 0.44 -10.59
C ALA A 139 -18.90 -0.10 -9.60
N THR A 140 -19.20 0.05 -8.31
CA THR A 140 -18.33 -0.39 -7.21
C THR A 140 -19.19 -0.94 -6.07
N VAL A 141 -18.78 -2.04 -5.46
CA VAL A 141 -19.35 -2.57 -4.21
C VAL A 141 -18.29 -2.63 -3.12
N LEU A 142 -18.64 -2.15 -1.94
CA LEU A 142 -17.89 -2.34 -0.70
C LEU A 142 -18.51 -3.53 0.04
N LEU A 143 -17.68 -4.47 0.50
CA LEU A 143 -18.11 -5.67 1.23
C LEU A 143 -17.38 -5.77 2.57
N GLU A 144 -18.09 -6.16 3.63
CA GLU A 144 -17.55 -6.21 4.99
C GLU A 144 -16.68 -7.45 5.17
N SER A 145 -15.42 -7.27 5.55
CA SER A 145 -14.49 -8.37 5.74
C SER A 145 -14.96 -9.32 6.84
N GLY A 146 -15.03 -10.61 6.52
CA GLY A 146 -15.33 -11.66 7.50
C GLY A 146 -16.81 -11.75 7.91
N ARG A 147 -17.69 -10.94 7.32
CA ARG A 147 -19.14 -11.14 7.44
C ARG A 147 -19.54 -12.25 6.46
N GLN A 148 -20.36 -13.16 6.94
CA GLN A 148 -20.97 -14.21 6.11
C GLN A 148 -22.48 -14.08 6.21
N ILE A 149 -23.16 -14.02 5.06
CA ILE A 149 -24.63 -14.00 5.00
C ILE A 149 -25.11 -15.26 4.27
N PRO A 150 -25.79 -16.19 4.96
CA PRO A 150 -26.26 -17.42 4.35
C PRO A 150 -27.25 -17.17 3.21
N GLY A 151 -27.03 -17.80 2.06
CA GLY A 151 -27.94 -17.75 0.92
C GLY A 151 -27.18 -17.97 -0.38
N HIS A 152 -27.91 -17.90 -1.50
CA HIS A 152 -27.31 -17.91 -2.83
C HIS A 152 -27.91 -16.81 -3.70
N ILE A 153 -27.12 -16.23 -4.63
CA ILE A 153 -27.61 -15.29 -5.65
C ILE A 153 -27.70 -16.00 -6.99
N ASP A 154 -28.90 -16.03 -7.59
CA ASP A 154 -29.04 -16.39 -9.00
C ASP A 154 -28.34 -15.32 -9.85
N GLY A 155 -27.16 -15.64 -10.38
CA GLY A 155 -26.34 -14.68 -11.12
C GLY A 155 -26.93 -14.18 -12.45
N SER A 156 -28.06 -14.72 -12.90
CA SER A 156 -28.78 -14.24 -14.10
C SER A 156 -29.85 -13.21 -13.78
N THR A 157 -30.46 -13.30 -12.60
CA THR A 157 -31.57 -12.44 -12.17
C THR A 157 -31.25 -11.53 -10.99
N GLY A 158 -30.22 -11.86 -10.20
CA GLY A 158 -29.90 -11.22 -8.93
C GLY A 158 -30.87 -11.60 -7.80
N ARG A 159 -31.66 -12.66 -7.97
CA ARG A 159 -32.62 -13.10 -6.97
C ARG A 159 -31.91 -13.87 -5.86
N ILE A 160 -32.19 -13.50 -4.61
CA ILE A 160 -31.66 -14.22 -3.45
C ILE A 160 -32.52 -15.46 -3.17
N GLU A 161 -31.86 -16.59 -3.05
CA GLU A 161 -32.44 -17.86 -2.65
C GLU A 161 -31.94 -18.26 -1.26
N ALA A 162 -32.85 -18.69 -0.41
CA ALA A 162 -32.48 -19.16 0.93
C ALA A 162 -31.73 -20.50 0.81
N ALA A 163 -30.51 -20.56 1.35
CA ALA A 163 -29.69 -21.77 1.38
C ALA A 163 -29.62 -22.36 2.79
N ASP A 164 -29.40 -23.68 2.88
CA ASP A 164 -29.15 -24.38 4.14
C ASP A 164 -27.66 -24.31 4.49
N LEU A 165 -27.33 -23.66 5.61
CA LEU A 165 -25.99 -23.47 6.17
C LEU A 165 -25.18 -24.76 6.40
N ASN A 166 -25.80 -25.93 6.33
CA ASN A 166 -25.14 -27.22 6.52
C ASN A 166 -24.57 -27.83 5.24
N HIS A 167 -24.71 -27.19 4.07
CA HIS A 167 -24.15 -27.69 2.84
C HIS A 167 -22.67 -27.24 2.69
N PRO A 168 -21.72 -28.16 2.45
CA PRO A 168 -20.28 -27.85 2.41
C PRO A 168 -19.84 -26.98 1.19
N GLU A 169 -20.80 -26.58 0.36
CA GLU A 169 -20.62 -25.72 -0.83
C GLU A 169 -21.48 -24.44 -0.74
N VAL A 170 -22.00 -24.07 0.44
CA VAL A 170 -22.68 -22.78 0.61
C VAL A 170 -21.61 -21.69 0.64
N ASP A 171 -21.44 -21.04 -0.51
CA ASP A 171 -20.91 -19.68 -0.58
C ASP A 171 -21.88 -18.74 0.14
N ASP A 172 -21.36 -17.66 0.71
CA ASP A 172 -22.20 -16.66 1.33
C ASP A 172 -22.60 -15.56 0.33
N LEU A 173 -23.71 -14.87 0.58
CA LEU A 173 -24.28 -13.91 -0.37
C LEU A 173 -23.32 -12.76 -0.71
N LEU A 174 -22.36 -12.42 0.16
CA LEU A 174 -21.38 -11.38 -0.14
C LEU A 174 -20.32 -11.88 -1.11
N ASP A 175 -19.90 -13.14 -0.98
CA ASP A 175 -18.96 -13.79 -1.90
C ASP A 175 -19.61 -13.98 -3.28
N ASP A 176 -20.84 -14.50 -3.35
CA ASP A 176 -21.63 -14.58 -4.59
C ASP A 176 -21.78 -13.21 -5.28
N LEU A 177 -22.04 -12.16 -4.48
CA LEU A 177 -22.18 -10.80 -4.98
C LEU A 177 -20.85 -10.26 -5.53
N ALA A 178 -19.74 -10.54 -4.85
CA ALA A 178 -18.40 -10.16 -5.31
C ALA A 178 -18.12 -10.75 -6.69
N GLU A 179 -18.32 -12.06 -6.85
CA GLU A 179 -18.10 -12.76 -8.12
C GLU A 179 -18.99 -12.19 -9.23
N LEU A 180 -20.27 -11.95 -8.93
CA LEU A 180 -21.22 -11.40 -9.90
C LEU A 180 -20.82 -9.98 -10.34
N VAL A 181 -20.42 -9.12 -9.41
CA VAL A 181 -19.99 -7.75 -9.71
C VAL A 181 -18.73 -7.75 -10.55
N GLU A 182 -17.71 -8.55 -10.21
CA GLU A 182 -16.48 -8.67 -10.99
C GLU A 182 -16.76 -9.19 -12.41
N LYS A 183 -17.59 -10.23 -12.52
CA LYS A 183 -18.01 -10.80 -13.82
C LYS A 183 -18.70 -9.78 -14.72
N MET A 184 -19.43 -8.83 -14.13
CA MET A 184 -20.13 -7.74 -14.83
C MET A 184 -19.27 -6.46 -14.98
N GLY A 185 -18.00 -6.54 -14.59
CA GLY A 185 -16.99 -5.49 -14.74
C GLY A 185 -17.09 -4.35 -13.72
N GLY A 186 -17.73 -4.58 -12.58
CA GLY A 186 -17.68 -3.67 -11.43
C GLY A 186 -16.43 -3.89 -10.59
N GLU A 187 -16.13 -2.92 -9.72
CA GLU A 187 -15.02 -3.00 -8.76
C GLU A 187 -15.54 -3.55 -7.42
N VAL A 188 -14.85 -4.53 -6.86
CA VAL A 188 -15.11 -5.03 -5.51
C VAL A 188 -14.02 -4.53 -4.57
N LEU A 189 -14.40 -3.93 -3.44
CA LEU A 189 -13.48 -3.62 -2.35
C LEU A 189 -13.97 -4.28 -1.06
N VAL A 190 -13.09 -5.07 -0.45
CA VAL A 190 -13.30 -5.60 0.89
C VAL A 190 -12.81 -4.58 1.91
N VAL A 191 -13.65 -4.22 2.88
CA VAL A 191 -13.36 -3.20 3.90
C VAL A 191 -13.60 -3.76 5.30
N PRO A 192 -12.80 -3.34 6.30
CA PRO A 192 -13.01 -3.78 7.67
C PRO A 192 -14.34 -3.23 8.24
N PRO A 193 -14.97 -3.92 9.22
CA PRO A 193 -16.28 -3.54 9.74
C PRO A 193 -16.35 -2.09 10.25
N GLU A 194 -15.27 -1.59 10.84
CA GLU A 194 -15.19 -0.22 11.37
C GLU A 194 -15.20 0.86 10.27
N ARG A 195 -15.06 0.45 9.00
CA ARG A 195 -15.05 1.32 7.82
C ARG A 195 -16.20 1.05 6.87
N MET A 196 -17.07 0.08 7.16
CA MET A 196 -18.24 -0.20 6.34
C MET A 196 -19.25 0.94 6.46
N PRO A 197 -19.67 1.59 5.36
CA PRO A 197 -20.79 2.52 5.41
C PRO A 197 -22.11 1.75 5.54
N GLY A 198 -22.65 1.73 6.76
CA GLY A 198 -23.92 1.06 7.09
C GLY A 198 -23.73 -0.25 7.85
N GLU A 199 -24.84 -0.93 8.14
CA GLU A 199 -24.86 -2.12 9.02
C GLU A 199 -25.16 -3.43 8.28
N THR A 200 -25.54 -3.37 7.00
CA THR A 200 -25.92 -4.54 6.19
C THR A 200 -24.72 -5.38 5.77
N GLY A 201 -23.51 -4.81 5.84
CA GLY A 201 -22.27 -5.45 5.41
C GLY A 201 -21.94 -5.24 3.94
N LEU A 202 -22.71 -4.41 3.24
CA LEU A 202 -22.42 -4.00 1.87
C LEU A 202 -22.87 -2.57 1.58
N ALA A 203 -22.20 -1.97 0.61
CA ALA A 203 -22.58 -0.67 0.06
C ALA A 203 -22.16 -0.56 -1.40
N ALA A 204 -23.12 -0.35 -2.29
CA ALA A 204 -22.89 -0.30 -3.72
C ALA A 204 -23.19 1.07 -4.31
N THR A 205 -22.39 1.45 -5.30
CA THR A 205 -22.62 2.59 -6.19
C THR A 205 -22.96 2.07 -7.58
N TYR A 206 -23.81 2.80 -8.30
CA TYR A 206 -24.28 2.43 -9.63
C TYR A 206 -23.67 3.35 -10.69
N ARG A 207 -23.53 2.81 -11.90
CA ARG A 207 -23.02 3.52 -13.08
C ARG A 207 -24.03 4.56 -13.60
N TYR A 208 -25.33 4.28 -13.45
CA TYR A 208 -26.47 5.06 -13.93
C TYR A 208 -27.77 4.66 -13.23
#